data_AF-A0AA41DFH8-F1
#
_entry.id   AF-A0AA41DFH8-F1
#
_cell.length_a   1.000
_cell.length_b   1.000
_cell.length_c   1.000
_cell.angle_alpha   90.00
_cell.angle_beta   90.00
_cell.angle_gamma   90.00
#
_symmetry.space_group_name_H-M   'P 1'
#
loop_
_entity.id
_entity.type
_entity.pdbx_description
1 polymer ?
#
loop_
_entity_poly.entity_id
_entity_poly.type
_entity_poly.pdbx_seq_one_letter_code
_entity_poly.pdbx_strand_id
1 'polypeptide(L)'
;MPLATVTAAAGAVRALLRLEEGNEAALVERVAGVALGLAESFCGQMLIQRLVEEPMPGSVAWQALAATPVVTILSGGENAIDRDGRGWVRMQEAATVRYRAGLAEAWDSLPPEIAHGVAIMGAHLFDNRDAAAVPPAAVAALWRPYRRMRLDGPRRA
;
A
#
# COMPACT_ATOMS: atom_id res chain seq x y z
N MET A 1 -1.74 -2.11 -8.17
CA MET A 1 -1.11 -3.21 -7.42
C MET A 1 -0.42 -4.14 -8.42
N PRO A 2 0.81 -4.64 -8.19
CA PRO A 2 1.46 -5.57 -9.12
C PRO A 2 0.71 -6.90 -9.19
N LEU A 3 0.63 -7.50 -10.39
CA LEU A 3 -0.13 -8.74 -10.61
C LEU A 3 0.39 -9.89 -9.74
N ALA A 4 1.71 -10.07 -9.66
CA ALA A 4 2.32 -11.11 -8.84
C ALA A 4 1.93 -11.03 -7.36
N THR A 5 1.80 -9.82 -6.81
CA THR A 5 1.30 -9.62 -5.44
C THR A 5 -0.15 -10.04 -5.31
N VAL A 6 -1.00 -9.68 -6.28
CA VAL A 6 -2.43 -10.06 -6.27
C VAL A 6 -2.57 -11.58 -6.34
N THR A 7 -1.79 -12.25 -7.19
CA THR A 7 -1.79 -13.72 -7.31
C THR A 7 -1.35 -14.39 -6.01
N ALA A 8 -0.31 -13.88 -5.35
CA ALA A 8 0.15 -14.41 -4.06
C ALA A 8 -0.88 -14.20 -2.95
N ALA A 9 -1.48 -13.02 -2.87
CA ALA A 9 -2.57 -12.72 -1.94
C ALA A 9 -3.80 -13.61 -2.18
N ALA A 10 -4.15 -13.85 -3.45
CA ALA A 10 -5.23 -14.75 -3.83
C ALA A 10 -4.95 -16.19 -3.37
N GLY A 11 -3.69 -16.65 -3.43
CA GLY A 11 -3.27 -17.92 -2.85
C GLY A 11 -3.52 -18.00 -1.35
N ALA A 12 -3.19 -16.95 -0.60
CA ALA A 12 -3.46 -16.89 0.84
C ALA A 12 -4.97 -16.88 1.17
N VAL A 13 -5.78 -16.18 0.37
CA VAL A 13 -7.25 -16.20 0.50
C VAL A 13 -7.80 -17.60 0.23
N ARG A 14 -7.37 -18.26 -0.87
CA ARG A 14 -7.79 -19.64 -1.18
C ARG A 14 -7.45 -20.61 -0.06
N ALA A 15 -6.23 -20.52 0.47
CA ALA A 15 -5.78 -21.37 1.56
C ALA A 15 -6.68 -21.21 2.81
N LEU A 16 -7.09 -19.99 3.13
CA LEU A 16 -7.98 -19.72 4.26
C LEU A 16 -9.40 -20.27 4.03
N LEU A 17 -9.93 -20.10 2.82
CA LEU A 17 -11.25 -20.61 2.42
C LEU A 17 -11.28 -22.12 2.15
N ARG A 18 -10.11 -22.78 2.11
CA ARG A 18 -9.95 -24.19 1.71
C ARG A 18 -10.49 -24.49 0.30
N LEU A 19 -10.30 -23.54 -0.62
CA LEU A 19 -10.69 -23.69 -2.01
C LEU A 19 -9.59 -24.38 -2.82
N GLU A 20 -10.00 -25.27 -3.71
CA GLU A 20 -9.14 -25.79 -4.78
C GLU A 20 -9.08 -24.79 -5.95
N GLU A 21 -8.17 -25.03 -6.91
CA GLU A 21 -8.17 -24.25 -8.15
C GLU A 21 -9.43 -24.58 -8.97
N GLY A 22 -10.09 -23.56 -9.50
CA GLY A 22 -11.36 -23.75 -10.18
C GLY A 22 -11.99 -22.46 -10.72
N ASN A 23 -13.29 -22.53 -11.02
CA ASN A 23 -14.08 -21.45 -11.62
C ASN A 23 -14.12 -20.15 -10.79
N GLU A 24 -13.83 -20.22 -9.49
CA GLU A 24 -13.82 -19.08 -8.58
C GLU A 24 -12.49 -18.32 -8.57
N ALA A 25 -11.44 -18.81 -9.26
CA ALA A 25 -10.11 -18.20 -9.25
C ALA A 25 -10.12 -16.70 -9.57
N ALA A 26 -10.89 -16.29 -10.59
CA ALA A 26 -11.02 -14.90 -10.99
C ALA A 26 -11.73 -14.03 -9.94
N LEU A 27 -12.66 -14.59 -9.16
CA LEU A 27 -13.30 -13.88 -8.06
C LEU A 27 -12.32 -13.73 -6.89
N VAL A 28 -11.58 -14.77 -6.56
CA VAL A 28 -10.59 -14.74 -5.46
C VAL A 28 -9.48 -13.74 -5.75
N GLU A 29 -8.97 -13.67 -6.98
CA GLU A 29 -8.00 -12.64 -7.38
C GLU A 29 -8.55 -11.23 -7.24
N ARG A 30 -9.82 -11.02 -7.63
CA ARG A 30 -10.48 -9.72 -7.51
C ARG A 30 -10.57 -9.27 -6.05
N VAL A 31 -11.09 -10.13 -5.17
CA VAL A 31 -11.25 -9.77 -3.74
C VAL A 31 -9.89 -9.61 -3.05
N ALA A 32 -8.88 -10.39 -3.43
CA ALA A 32 -7.51 -10.20 -2.94
C ALA A 32 -6.92 -8.84 -3.35
N GLY A 33 -7.14 -8.43 -4.61
CA GLY A 33 -6.76 -7.10 -5.08
C GLY A 33 -7.46 -5.96 -4.31
N VAL A 34 -8.76 -6.12 -4.04
CA VAL A 34 -9.53 -5.15 -3.22
C VAL A 34 -9.01 -5.12 -1.78
N ALA A 35 -8.78 -6.28 -1.15
CA ALA A 35 -8.26 -6.38 0.21
C ALA A 35 -6.88 -5.71 0.35
N LEU A 36 -5.99 -5.87 -0.62
CA LEU A 36 -4.71 -5.17 -0.67
C LEU A 36 -4.89 -3.64 -0.76
N GLY A 37 -5.82 -3.16 -1.58
CA GLY A 37 -6.14 -1.74 -1.68
C GLY A 37 -6.73 -1.16 -0.38
N LEU A 38 -7.61 -1.92 0.28
CA LEU A 38 -8.15 -1.57 1.59
C LEU A 38 -7.06 -1.52 2.66
N ALA A 39 -6.11 -2.45 2.62
CA ALA A 39 -4.97 -2.47 3.53
C ALA A 39 -4.07 -1.23 3.33
N GLU A 40 -3.75 -0.85 2.09
CA GLU A 40 -3.02 0.39 1.78
C GLU A 40 -3.77 1.63 2.31
N SER A 41 -5.09 1.67 2.08
CA SER A 41 -5.96 2.78 2.47
C SER A 41 -6.06 2.92 4.00
N PHE A 42 -6.22 1.80 4.70
CA PHE A 42 -6.31 1.76 6.16
C PHE A 42 -4.98 2.13 6.81
N CYS A 43 -3.86 1.59 6.30
CA CYS A 43 -2.53 1.87 6.81
C CYS A 43 -2.05 3.28 6.44
N GLY A 44 -2.64 3.91 5.43
CA GLY A 44 -2.26 5.24 4.94
C GLY A 44 -0.88 5.25 4.25
N GLN A 45 -0.48 4.11 3.68
CA GLN A 45 0.82 3.94 3.02
C GLN A 45 0.77 2.85 1.96
N MET A 46 1.71 2.90 1.02
CA MET A 46 1.90 1.84 0.04
C MET A 46 2.48 0.61 0.72
N LEU A 47 1.91 -0.56 0.45
CA LEU A 47 2.38 -1.81 1.02
C LEU A 47 3.49 -2.43 0.18
N ILE A 48 3.28 -2.48 -1.14
CA ILE A 48 4.27 -3.02 -2.08
C ILE A 48 5.00 -1.89 -2.78
N GLN A 49 6.32 -2.01 -2.84
CA GLN A 49 7.20 -1.10 -3.53
C GLN A 49 6.83 -0.98 -5.00
N ARG A 50 6.51 0.23 -5.43
CA ARG A 50 6.24 0.56 -6.83
C ARG A 50 6.95 1.84 -7.22
N LEU A 51 7.21 1.97 -8.52
CA LEU A 51 7.61 3.24 -9.10
C LEU A 51 6.41 4.20 -9.05
N VAL A 52 6.64 5.41 -8.55
CA VAL A 52 5.70 6.52 -8.53
C VAL A 52 6.27 7.64 -9.37
N GLU A 53 5.43 8.20 -10.23
CA GLU A 53 5.71 9.42 -10.99
C GLU A 53 4.77 10.50 -10.47
N GLU A 54 5.33 11.52 -9.83
CA GLU A 54 4.56 12.59 -9.19
C GLU A 54 4.92 13.93 -9.85
N PRO A 55 3.97 14.57 -10.56
CA PRO A 55 4.17 15.93 -11.06
C PRO A 55 4.22 16.89 -9.89
N MET A 56 5.32 17.61 -9.76
CA MET A 56 5.57 18.52 -8.64
C MET A 56 5.84 19.93 -9.17
N PRO A 57 5.22 20.97 -8.59
CA PRO A 57 5.53 22.34 -8.96
C PRO A 57 6.93 22.70 -8.49
N GLY A 58 7.56 23.65 -9.17
CA GLY A 58 8.83 24.23 -8.73
C GLY A 58 8.65 25.01 -7.43
N SER A 59 9.55 24.79 -6.47
CA SER A 59 9.67 25.57 -5.23
C SER A 59 11.11 25.60 -4.72
N VAL A 60 11.45 26.72 -4.10
CA VAL A 60 12.67 26.84 -3.29
C VAL A 60 12.51 26.27 -1.88
N ALA A 61 11.29 25.90 -1.48
CA ALA A 61 11.02 25.23 -0.21
C ALA A 61 11.00 23.71 -0.39
N TRP A 62 11.24 22.97 0.69
CA TRP A 62 11.07 21.52 0.70
C TRP A 62 9.61 21.14 0.54
N GLN A 63 9.33 20.29 -0.44
CA GLN A 63 8.02 19.74 -0.70
C GLN A 63 8.04 18.24 -0.43
N ALA A 64 7.01 17.75 0.25
CA ALA A 64 6.95 16.36 0.63
C ALA A 64 6.25 15.53 -0.45
N LEU A 65 6.81 14.37 -0.79
CA LEU A 65 6.20 13.43 -1.72
C LEU A 65 4.91 12.83 -1.13
N ALA A 66 3.93 12.58 -1.99
CA ALA A 66 2.63 12.09 -1.57
C ALA A 66 2.72 10.65 -1.07
N ALA A 67 3.36 9.77 -1.83
CA ALA A 67 3.41 8.35 -1.53
C ALA A 67 4.51 8.02 -0.50
N THR A 68 4.18 7.14 0.44
CA THR A 68 5.08 6.74 1.53
C THR A 68 4.92 5.23 1.81
N PRO A 69 5.93 4.56 2.40
CA PRO A 69 7.28 5.06 2.68
C PRO A 69 8.12 5.12 1.40
N VAL A 70 8.88 6.21 1.21
CA VAL A 70 9.82 6.36 0.10
C VAL A 70 11.10 5.60 0.42
N VAL A 71 11.55 4.78 -0.53
CA VAL A 71 12.74 3.93 -0.43
C VAL A 71 13.91 4.53 -1.21
N THR A 72 13.63 5.07 -2.40
CA THR A 72 14.64 5.77 -3.22
C THR A 72 13.99 6.84 -4.07
N ILE A 73 14.69 7.97 -4.28
CA ILE A 73 14.28 9.03 -5.20
C ILE A 73 15.21 8.94 -6.41
N LEU A 74 14.62 8.78 -7.60
CA LEU A 74 15.34 8.49 -8.85
C LEU A 74 15.56 9.76 -9.69
N SER A 75 14.64 10.72 -9.58
CA SER A 75 14.73 12.04 -10.21
C SER A 75 13.98 13.06 -9.37
N GLY A 76 14.32 14.35 -9.53
CA GLY A 76 13.64 15.45 -8.84
C GLY A 76 14.60 16.23 -7.95
N GLY A 77 15.34 17.16 -8.57
CA GLY A 77 16.19 18.15 -7.90
C GLY A 77 16.99 17.67 -6.69
N GLU A 78 17.11 18.55 -5.71
CA GLU A 78 17.66 18.21 -4.41
C GLU A 78 16.63 17.40 -3.62
N ASN A 79 17.06 16.31 -2.99
CA ASN A 79 16.14 15.36 -2.37
C ASN A 79 16.68 14.85 -1.03
N ALA A 80 15.76 14.38 -0.18
CA ALA A 80 16.13 13.59 1.00
C ALA A 80 14.98 12.66 1.41
N ILE A 81 15.32 11.65 2.21
CA ILE A 81 14.36 10.72 2.79
C ILE A 81 14.62 10.71 4.30
N ASP A 82 13.58 11.01 5.07
CA ASP A 82 13.64 10.97 6.54
C ASP A 82 13.64 9.53 7.05
N ARG A 83 14.01 9.33 8.32
CA ARG A 83 14.10 8.00 8.95
C ARG A 83 12.77 7.22 8.90
N ASP A 84 11.65 7.91 8.92
CA ASP A 84 10.32 7.31 8.85
C ASP A 84 9.90 6.97 7.40
N GLY A 85 10.76 7.22 6.41
CA GLY A 85 10.47 7.03 4.99
C GLY A 85 9.67 8.17 4.37
N ARG A 86 9.63 9.37 4.98
CA ARG A 86 9.07 10.55 4.31
C ARG A 86 10.06 11.06 3.25
N GLY A 87 9.64 11.07 2.00
CA GLY A 87 10.44 11.65 0.91
C GLY A 87 10.19 13.15 0.75
N TRP A 88 11.26 13.89 0.47
CA TRP A 88 11.27 15.32 0.24
C TRP A 88 12.05 15.67 -1.01
N VAL A 89 11.57 16.67 -1.74
CA VAL A 89 12.23 17.23 -2.92
C VAL A 89 12.21 18.76 -2.86
N ARG A 90 13.21 19.38 -3.49
CA ARG A 90 13.30 20.83 -3.71
C ARG A 90 13.87 21.07 -5.10
N MET A 91 13.16 21.84 -5.92
CA MET A 91 13.54 22.13 -7.31
C MET A 91 12.91 23.42 -7.80
N GLN A 92 13.64 24.25 -8.54
CA GLN A 92 13.15 25.58 -8.93
C GLN A 92 12.08 25.53 -10.04
N GLU A 93 12.19 24.56 -10.94
CA GLU A 93 11.26 24.36 -12.05
C GLU A 93 10.32 23.19 -11.77
N ALA A 94 9.11 23.25 -12.34
CA ALA A 94 8.17 22.15 -12.25
C ALA A 94 8.68 20.94 -13.03
N ALA A 95 8.61 19.76 -12.43
CA ALA A 95 9.06 18.51 -13.05
C ALA A 95 8.32 17.30 -12.48
N THR A 96 8.38 16.20 -13.22
CA THR A 96 7.91 14.90 -12.72
C THR A 96 9.02 14.23 -11.91
N VAL A 97 8.76 14.04 -10.62
CA VAL A 97 9.64 13.33 -9.70
C VAL A 97 9.36 11.83 -9.83
N ARG A 98 10.40 11.03 -10.07
CA ARG A 98 10.30 9.57 -10.11
C ARG A 98 10.93 9.02 -8.85
N TYR A 99 10.21 8.18 -8.12
CA TYR A 99 10.71 7.57 -6.89
C TYR A 99 10.07 6.21 -6.65
N ARG A 100 10.69 5.39 -5.78
CA ARG A 100 10.14 4.11 -5.36
C ARG A 100 9.58 4.25 -3.95
N ALA A 101 8.34 3.83 -3.76
CA ALA A 101 7.69 3.85 -2.45
C ALA A 101 6.91 2.55 -2.18
N GLY A 102 6.95 2.10 -0.93
CA GLY A 102 6.28 0.91 -0.44
C GLY A 102 7.01 0.27 0.74
N LEU A 103 6.25 -0.35 1.64
CA LEU A 103 6.78 -0.99 2.85
C LEU A 103 7.63 -2.23 2.57
N ALA A 104 7.25 -3.02 1.56
CA ALA A 104 7.85 -4.31 1.25
C ALA A 104 8.10 -4.45 -0.26
N GLU A 105 9.16 -5.17 -0.67
CA GLU A 105 9.50 -5.37 -2.08
C GLU A 105 8.50 -6.28 -2.80
N ALA A 106 8.04 -7.31 -2.11
CA ALA A 106 7.11 -8.31 -2.61
C ALA A 106 6.19 -8.82 -1.48
N TRP A 107 5.21 -9.66 -1.85
CA TRP A 107 4.25 -10.26 -0.92
C TRP A 107 4.94 -10.97 0.26
N ASP A 108 5.95 -11.80 -0.02
CA ASP A 108 6.65 -12.60 1.00
C ASP A 108 7.48 -11.75 1.99
N SER A 109 7.72 -10.48 1.65
CA SER A 109 8.42 -9.52 2.51
C SER A 109 7.48 -8.59 3.28
N LEU A 110 6.15 -8.74 3.11
CA LEU A 110 5.19 -7.99 3.93
C LEU A 110 5.24 -8.48 5.38
N PRO A 111 4.98 -7.59 6.35
CA PRO A 111 4.73 -8.03 7.71
C PRO A 111 3.58 -9.06 7.74
N PRO A 112 3.75 -10.18 8.48
CA PRO A 112 2.81 -11.29 8.44
C PRO A 112 1.41 -10.90 8.89
N GLU A 113 1.26 -9.91 9.78
CA GLU A 113 -0.04 -9.41 10.23
C GLU A 113 -0.80 -8.70 9.11
N ILE A 114 -0.09 -7.95 8.26
CA ILE A 114 -0.69 -7.29 7.10
C ILE A 114 -1.15 -8.36 6.10
N ALA A 115 -0.27 -9.30 5.74
CA ALA A 115 -0.57 -10.37 4.80
C ALA A 115 -1.74 -11.24 5.28
N HIS A 116 -1.77 -11.58 6.58
CA HIS A 116 -2.86 -12.34 7.17
C HIS A 116 -4.17 -11.55 7.22
N GLY A 117 -4.12 -10.26 7.56
CA GLY A 117 -5.30 -9.38 7.52
C GLY A 117 -5.88 -9.24 6.10
N VAL A 118 -5.03 -9.19 5.07
CA VAL A 118 -5.46 -9.22 3.66
C VAL A 118 -6.16 -10.54 3.32
N ALA A 119 -5.63 -11.68 3.78
CA ALA A 119 -6.26 -12.98 3.56
C ALA A 119 -7.64 -13.07 4.23
N ILE A 120 -7.77 -12.64 5.49
CA ILE A 120 -9.06 -12.61 6.21
C ILE A 120 -10.05 -11.66 5.52
N MET A 121 -9.60 -10.47 5.12
CA MET A 121 -10.46 -9.50 4.42
C MET A 121 -10.91 -10.04 3.06
N GLY A 122 -10.02 -10.67 2.30
CA GLY A 122 -10.35 -11.28 1.01
C GLY A 122 -11.38 -12.40 1.16
N ALA A 123 -11.20 -13.28 2.16
CA ALA A 123 -12.18 -14.33 2.49
C ALA A 123 -13.54 -13.74 2.89
N HIS A 124 -13.55 -12.70 3.73
CA HIS A 124 -14.77 -12.01 4.11
C HIS A 124 -15.51 -11.43 2.90
N LEU A 125 -14.80 -10.75 1.98
CA LEU A 125 -15.38 -10.18 0.76
C LEU A 125 -15.86 -11.24 -0.23
N PHE A 126 -15.26 -12.44 -0.20
CA PHE A 126 -15.71 -13.56 -1.00
C PHE A 126 -17.06 -14.09 -0.52
N ASP A 127 -17.20 -14.31 0.79
CA ASP A 127 -18.42 -14.83 1.42
C ASP A 127 -19.54 -13.77 1.47
N ASN A 128 -19.19 -12.49 1.64
CA ASN A 128 -20.12 -11.39 1.87
C ASN A 128 -20.11 -10.42 0.69
N ARG A 129 -21.13 -10.52 -0.17
CA ARG A 129 -21.28 -9.70 -1.39
C ARG A 129 -22.10 -8.44 -1.18
N ASP A 130 -22.72 -8.29 -0.02
CA ASP A 130 -23.51 -7.11 0.35
C ASP A 130 -22.62 -6.05 1.00
N ALA A 131 -22.81 -4.80 0.60
CA ALA A 131 -22.10 -3.63 1.14
C ALA A 131 -22.47 -3.33 2.62
N ALA A 132 -23.57 -3.89 3.14
CA ALA A 132 -23.96 -3.74 4.53
C ALA A 132 -23.13 -4.60 5.51
N ALA A 133 -22.35 -5.58 5.01
CA ALA A 133 -21.55 -6.45 5.86
C ALA A 133 -20.46 -5.69 6.61
N VAL A 134 -20.40 -5.90 7.92
CA VAL A 134 -19.41 -5.24 8.78
C VAL A 134 -18.04 -5.94 8.61
N PRO A 135 -16.97 -5.21 8.28
CA PRO A 135 -15.64 -5.81 8.17
C PRO A 135 -15.16 -6.45 9.48
N PRO A 136 -14.38 -7.55 9.43
CA PRO A 136 -13.94 -8.24 10.65
C PRO A 136 -13.04 -7.36 11.53
N ALA A 137 -13.39 -7.21 12.81
CA ALA A 137 -12.63 -6.38 13.76
C ALA A 137 -11.16 -6.82 13.91
N ALA A 138 -10.87 -8.11 13.75
CA ALA A 138 -9.52 -8.65 13.77
C ALA A 138 -8.61 -8.02 12.70
N VAL A 139 -9.14 -7.72 11.50
CA VAL A 139 -8.38 -7.10 10.42
C VAL A 139 -7.90 -5.71 10.83
N ALA A 140 -8.77 -4.90 11.43
CA ALA A 140 -8.40 -3.58 11.93
C ALA A 140 -7.36 -3.65 13.07
N ALA A 141 -7.42 -4.69 13.91
CA ALA A 141 -6.43 -4.91 14.97
C ALA A 141 -5.05 -5.27 14.40
N LEU A 142 -4.99 -6.13 13.36
CA LEU A 142 -3.76 -6.52 12.68
C LEU A 142 -3.10 -5.34 11.97
N TRP A 143 -3.89 -4.48 11.32
CA TRP A 143 -3.34 -3.37 10.53
C TRP A 143 -3.03 -2.11 11.35
N ARG A 144 -3.63 -1.94 12.53
CA ARG A 144 -3.45 -0.75 13.38
C ARG A 144 -1.99 -0.36 13.68
N PRO A 145 -1.09 -1.30 14.02
CA PRO A 145 0.32 -0.98 14.30
C PRO A 145 1.05 -0.36 13.10
N TYR A 146 0.59 -0.64 11.89
CA TYR A 146 1.18 -0.17 10.63
C TYR A 146 0.52 1.09 10.11
N ARG A 147 -0.38 1.72 10.86
CA ARG A 147 -1.08 2.92 10.42
C ARG A 147 -0.19 4.16 10.57
N ARG A 148 0.03 4.87 9.47
CA ARG A 148 0.69 6.17 9.46
C ARG A 148 -0.31 7.26 9.84
N MET A 149 -0.33 7.63 11.11
CA MET A 149 -1.13 8.74 11.62
C MET A 149 -0.47 10.09 11.29
N ARG A 150 -1.29 11.07 10.90
CA ARG A 150 -0.83 12.44 10.65
C ARG A 150 -1.72 13.40 11.42
N LEU A 151 -1.10 14.22 12.27
CA LEU A 151 -1.80 15.26 13.02
C LEU A 151 -1.80 16.60 12.26
N ASP A 152 -0.74 16.87 11.50
CA ASP A 152 -0.56 18.11 10.75
C ASP A 152 -0.01 17.89 9.32
N GLY A 153 -0.04 18.95 8.50
CA GLY A 153 0.63 19.01 7.20
C GLY A 153 2.15 18.84 7.34
N PRO A 154 2.81 18.17 6.39
CA PRO A 154 4.23 17.86 6.49
C PRO A 154 5.03 19.15 6.34
N ARG A 155 5.89 19.47 7.31
CA ARG A 155 6.81 20.61 7.26
C ARG A 155 8.22 20.14 7.57
N ARG A 156 9.17 20.54 6.73
CA ARG A 156 10.60 20.37 6.94
C ARG A 156 11.21 21.75 7.14
N ALA A 157 11.90 21.94 8.26
CA ALA A 157 12.60 23.18 8.58
C ALA A 157 13.85 23.35 7.70
#